data_AF-A0A501X783-F1
#
_entry.id   AF-A0A501X783-F1
#
_cell.length_a   1.000
_cell.length_b   1.000
_cell.length_c   1.000
_cell.angle_alpha   90.00
_cell.angle_beta   90.00
_cell.angle_gamma   90.00
#
_symmetry.space_group_name_H-M   'P 1'
#
loop_
_entity.id
_entity.type
_entity.pdbx_description
1 polymer ?
#
loop_
_entity_poly.entity_id
_entity_poly.type
_entity_poly.pdbx_seq_one_letter_code
_entity_poly.pdbx_strand_id
1 'polypeptide(L)'
;MSQDIEKVIQDIAKIHNISIGRDDPILILYTINEMLLKRATEAQENQLKAFQEEIQLSMKQLSEESKDKAEKVISAALNASRANIERATSEQIDSFNNQLSKTLNGSLIEFKTILSNESAKGMQLAKFSMIASIFALASSVIVALVTLL
;
A
#
# COMPACT_ATOMS: atom_id res chain seq x y z
N MET A 1 22.00 63.41 -9.22
CA MET A 1 22.83 63.71 -8.03
C MET A 1 23.02 65.20 -7.78
N SER A 2 23.69 66.00 -8.63
CA SER A 2 23.85 67.46 -8.35
C SER A 2 22.51 68.22 -8.29
N GLN A 3 21.59 67.95 -9.21
CA GLN A 3 20.28 68.62 -9.26
C GLN A 3 19.37 68.25 -8.07
N ASP A 4 19.52 67.04 -7.52
CA ASP A 4 18.72 66.56 -6.39
C ASP A 4 19.19 67.24 -5.10
N ILE A 5 20.50 67.38 -4.93
CA ILE A 5 21.11 68.10 -3.79
C ILE A 5 20.77 69.59 -3.85
N GLU A 6 20.83 70.24 -5.02
CA GLU A 6 20.46 71.65 -5.16
C GLU A 6 18.99 71.91 -4.78
N LYS A 7 18.08 70.97 -5.12
CA LYS A 7 16.67 71.03 -4.71
C LYS A 7 16.52 70.89 -3.20
N VAL A 8 17.18 69.91 -2.59
CA VAL A 8 17.16 69.71 -1.13
C VAL A 8 17.67 70.95 -0.41
N ILE A 9 18.75 71.58 -0.90
CA ILE A 9 19.27 72.83 -0.34
C ILE A 9 18.23 73.96 -0.45
N GLN A 10 17.58 74.13 -1.61
CA GLN A 10 16.55 75.15 -1.79
C GLN A 10 15.31 74.91 -0.92
N ASP A 11 14.89 73.66 -0.75
CA ASP A 11 13.72 73.30 0.04
C ASP A 11 13.97 73.52 1.54
N ILE A 12 15.13 73.12 2.05
CA ILE A 12 15.52 73.38 3.44
C ILE A 12 15.64 74.90 3.68
N ALA A 13 16.23 75.63 2.74
CA ALA A 13 16.36 77.09 2.83
C ALA A 13 15.00 77.80 2.85
N LYS A 14 14.02 77.34 2.08
CA LYS A 14 12.65 77.90 2.07
C LYS A 14 11.87 77.59 3.34
N ILE A 15 11.96 76.36 3.85
CA ILE A 15 11.16 75.92 5.01
C ILE A 15 11.69 76.53 6.31
N HIS A 16 13.02 76.61 6.43
CA HIS A 16 13.67 77.00 7.69
C HIS A 16 14.29 78.40 7.63
N ASN A 17 14.25 79.07 6.48
CA ASN A 17 14.75 80.43 6.25
C ASN A 17 16.25 80.59 6.59
N ILE A 18 17.04 79.53 6.36
CA ILE A 18 18.48 79.44 6.61
C ILE A 18 19.25 79.29 5.29
N SER A 19 20.39 79.97 5.18
CA SER A 19 21.30 79.82 4.04
C SER A 19 22.30 78.71 4.33
N ILE A 20 22.32 77.68 3.48
CA ILE A 20 23.12 76.47 3.67
C ILE A 20 24.25 76.46 2.63
N GLY A 21 25.49 76.41 3.10
CA GLY A 21 26.70 76.26 2.27
C GLY A 21 27.02 74.79 1.99
N ARG A 22 27.89 74.51 0.99
CA ARG A 22 28.27 73.13 0.65
C ARG A 22 28.95 72.35 1.79
N ASP A 23 29.62 73.05 2.70
CA ASP A 23 30.28 72.46 3.88
C ASP A 23 29.41 72.55 5.15
N ASP A 24 28.12 72.85 5.00
CA ASP A 24 27.20 72.93 6.13
C ASP A 24 27.01 71.54 6.78
N PRO A 25 27.05 71.43 8.11
CA PRO A 25 26.83 70.18 8.83
C PRO A 25 25.54 69.44 8.42
N ILE A 26 24.49 70.15 8.03
CA ILE A 26 23.22 69.56 7.59
C ILE A 26 23.40 68.77 6.28
N LEU A 27 24.18 69.28 5.33
CA LEU A 27 24.50 68.59 4.07
C LEU A 27 25.44 67.40 4.28
N ILE A 28 26.37 67.50 5.22
CA ILE A 28 27.24 66.39 5.61
C ILE A 28 26.38 65.25 6.19
N LEU A 29 25.43 65.57 7.07
CA LEU A 29 24.49 64.57 7.62
C LEU A 29 23.62 63.94 6.53
N TYR A 30 23.11 64.74 5.58
CA TYR A 30 22.37 64.21 4.42
C TYR A 30 23.22 63.22 3.62
N THR A 31 24.47 63.57 3.32
CA THR A 31 25.40 62.73 2.56
C THR A 31 25.73 61.43 3.29
N ILE A 32 25.95 61.50 4.61
CA ILE A 32 26.18 60.33 5.45
C ILE A 32 24.93 59.45 5.48
N ASN A 33 23.73 60.02 5.57
CA ASN A 33 22.47 59.28 5.58
C ASN A 33 22.26 58.53 4.26
N GLU A 34 22.41 59.21 3.13
CA GLU A 34 22.36 58.58 1.79
C GLU A 34 23.38 57.44 1.65
N MET A 35 24.61 57.64 2.14
CA MET A 35 25.63 56.58 2.13
C MET A 35 25.23 55.40 3.03
N LEU A 36 24.66 55.65 4.20
CA LEU A 36 24.19 54.60 5.12
C LEU A 36 23.01 53.83 4.53
N LEU A 37 22.05 54.52 3.91
CA LEU A 37 20.91 53.90 3.23
C LEU A 37 21.41 53.02 2.09
N LYS A 38 22.34 53.51 1.27
CA LYS A 38 22.93 52.72 0.19
C LYS A 38 23.64 51.47 0.72
N ARG A 39 24.46 51.61 1.76
CA ARG A 39 25.14 50.46 2.40
C ARG A 39 24.17 49.48 3.03
N ALA A 40 23.08 49.97 3.63
CA ALA A 40 22.03 49.13 4.20
C ALA A 40 21.35 48.31 3.10
N THR A 41 21.00 48.93 1.97
CA THR A 41 20.42 48.24 0.81
C THR A 41 21.39 47.19 0.25
N GLU A 42 22.67 47.53 0.05
CA GLU A 42 23.69 46.59 -0.42
C GLU A 42 23.87 45.40 0.54
N ALA A 43 23.88 45.66 1.85
CA ALA A 43 23.95 44.61 2.86
C ALA A 43 22.71 43.71 2.83
N GLN A 44 21.52 44.29 2.67
CA GLN A 44 20.27 43.55 2.61
C GLN A 44 20.17 42.69 1.35
N GLU A 45 20.62 43.19 0.19
CA GLU A 45 20.71 42.39 -1.04
C GLU A 45 21.68 41.21 -0.88
N ASN A 46 22.83 41.43 -0.26
CA ASN A 46 23.80 40.36 -0.02
C ASN A 46 23.24 39.29 0.93
N GLN A 47 22.56 39.69 2.00
CA GLN A 47 21.87 38.77 2.90
C GLN A 47 20.78 37.98 2.17
N LEU A 48 20.00 38.63 1.29
CA LEU A 48 18.96 37.96 0.54
C LEU A 48 19.52 36.92 -0.44
N LYS A 49 20.65 37.22 -1.09
CA LYS A 49 21.35 36.26 -1.95
C LYS A 49 21.83 35.06 -1.16
N ALA A 50 22.49 35.28 -0.02
CA ALA A 50 22.95 34.20 0.86
C ALA A 50 21.78 33.33 1.34
N PHE A 51 20.66 33.94 1.71
CA PHE A 51 19.45 33.22 2.14
C PHE A 51 18.84 32.38 0.99
N GLN A 52 18.82 32.90 -0.24
CA GLN A 52 18.38 32.13 -1.41
C GLN A 52 19.29 30.92 -1.67
N GLU A 53 20.60 31.08 -1.57
CA GLU A 53 21.56 29.99 -1.72
C GLU A 53 21.36 28.91 -0.65
N GLU A 54 21.16 29.29 0.62
CA GLU A 54 20.90 28.37 1.72
C GLU A 54 19.57 27.60 1.53
N ILE A 55 18.52 28.29 1.06
CA ILE A 55 17.25 27.63 0.70
C ILE A 55 17.48 26.62 -0.42
N GLN A 56 18.20 26.97 -1.48
CA GLN A 56 18.44 26.04 -2.59
C GLN A 56 19.20 24.79 -2.14
N LEU A 57 20.21 24.96 -1.28
CA LEU A 57 20.93 23.86 -0.65
C LEU A 57 19.99 22.97 0.19
N SER A 58 19.22 23.59 1.08
CA SER A 58 18.28 22.87 1.96
C SER A 58 17.20 22.14 1.16
N MET A 59 16.67 22.76 0.11
CA MET A 59 15.66 22.15 -0.77
C MET A 59 16.23 20.98 -1.56
N LYS A 60 17.48 21.08 -2.02
CA LYS A 60 18.17 19.98 -2.68
C LYS A 60 18.33 18.79 -1.74
N GLN A 61 18.80 19.04 -0.51
CA GLN A 61 18.94 17.99 0.51
C GLN A 61 17.59 17.37 0.86
N LEU A 62 16.57 18.19 1.13
CA LEU A 62 15.23 17.72 1.44
C LEU A 62 14.63 16.88 0.31
N SER A 63 14.86 17.26 -0.95
CA SER A 63 14.42 16.50 -2.12
C SER A 63 15.08 15.11 -2.17
N GLU A 64 16.38 15.05 -1.93
CA GLU A 64 17.14 13.78 -1.90
C GLU A 64 16.69 12.89 -0.75
N GLU A 65 16.54 13.45 0.45
CA GLU A 65 16.03 12.73 1.63
C GLU A 65 14.59 12.24 1.44
N SER A 66 13.73 13.06 0.83
CA SER A 66 12.34 12.69 0.52
C SER A 66 12.29 11.52 -0.47
N LYS A 67 13.18 11.52 -1.47
CA LYS A 67 13.26 10.44 -2.44
C LYS A 67 13.72 9.13 -1.78
N ASP A 68 14.80 9.17 -1.00
CA ASP A 68 15.29 7.99 -0.27
C ASP A 68 14.21 7.45 0.70
N LYS A 69 13.52 8.34 1.41
CA LYS A 69 12.43 7.94 2.31
C LYS A 69 11.26 7.32 1.55
N ALA A 70 10.86 7.90 0.42
CA ALA A 70 9.80 7.37 -0.42
C ALA A 70 10.18 5.97 -0.95
N GLU A 71 11.41 5.79 -1.42
CA GLU A 71 11.90 4.50 -1.91
C GLU A 71 11.90 3.43 -0.81
N LYS A 72 12.34 3.77 0.40
CA LYS A 72 12.28 2.87 1.56
C LYS A 72 10.86 2.49 1.93
N VAL A 73 9.93 3.45 1.96
CA VAL A 73 8.51 3.20 2.29
C VAL A 73 7.86 2.33 1.22
N ILE A 74 8.08 2.63 -0.06
CA ILE A 74 7.55 1.84 -1.17
C ILE A 74 8.11 0.42 -1.13
N SER A 75 9.42 0.28 -0.90
CA SER A 75 10.06 -1.04 -0.80
C SER A 75 9.53 -1.85 0.38
N ALA A 76 9.35 -1.22 1.54
CA ALA A 76 8.75 -1.87 2.71
C ALA A 76 7.29 -2.29 2.43
N ALA A 77 6.49 -1.43 1.81
CA ALA A 77 5.12 -1.74 1.42
C ALA A 77 5.06 -2.87 0.39
N LEU A 78 5.95 -2.89 -0.59
CA LEU A 78 6.03 -3.94 -1.60
C LEU A 78 6.42 -5.28 -0.97
N ASN A 79 7.40 -5.29 -0.07
CA ASN A 79 7.80 -6.49 0.66
C ASN A 79 6.67 -7.02 1.55
N ALA A 80 5.98 -6.13 2.26
CA ALA A 80 4.80 -6.50 3.05
C ALA A 80 3.67 -7.07 2.17
N SER A 81 3.44 -6.47 0.99
CA SER A 81 2.46 -6.96 0.02
C SER A 81 2.82 -8.35 -0.49
N ARG A 82 4.09 -8.59 -0.88
CA ARG A 82 4.58 -9.90 -1.30
C ARG A 82 4.41 -10.94 -0.19
N ALA A 83 4.81 -10.63 1.03
CA ALA A 83 4.65 -11.53 2.18
C ALA A 83 3.17 -11.86 2.44
N ASN A 84 2.27 -10.88 2.31
CA ASN A 84 0.84 -11.10 2.44
C ASN A 84 0.28 -11.99 1.32
N ILE A 85 0.72 -11.80 0.07
CA ILE A 85 0.33 -12.64 -1.07
C ILE A 85 0.82 -14.07 -0.86
N GLU A 86 2.09 -14.26 -0.47
CA GLU A 86 2.65 -15.59 -0.20
C GLU A 86 1.87 -16.30 0.92
N ARG A 87 1.61 -15.61 2.03
CA ARG A 87 0.83 -16.15 3.14
C ARG A 87 -0.60 -16.50 2.71
N ALA A 88 -1.29 -15.58 2.05
CA ALA A 88 -2.66 -15.80 1.58
C ALA A 88 -2.73 -16.95 0.56
N THR A 89 -1.73 -17.06 -0.33
CA THR A 89 -1.65 -18.14 -1.32
C THR A 89 -1.40 -19.48 -0.65
N SER A 90 -0.49 -19.55 0.33
CA SER A 90 -0.24 -20.78 1.10
C SER A 90 -1.48 -21.22 1.86
N GLU A 91 -2.14 -20.30 2.57
CA GLU A 91 -3.38 -20.57 3.31
C GLU A 91 -4.49 -21.06 2.36
N GLN A 92 -4.61 -20.44 1.17
CA GLN A 92 -5.56 -20.86 0.14
C GLN A 92 -5.25 -22.28 -0.36
N ILE A 93 -3.98 -22.59 -0.68
CA ILE A 93 -3.55 -23.92 -1.15
C ILE A 93 -3.83 -24.98 -0.08
N ASP A 94 -3.52 -24.71 1.19
CA ASP A 94 -3.76 -25.64 2.28
C ASP A 94 -5.26 -25.88 2.51
N SER A 95 -6.07 -24.83 2.44
CA SER A 95 -7.53 -24.95 2.53
C SER A 95 -8.10 -25.76 1.35
N PHE A 96 -7.58 -25.54 0.15
CA PHE A 96 -7.98 -26.24 -1.06
C PHE A 96 -7.60 -27.73 -1.00
N ASN A 97 -6.38 -28.06 -0.59
CA ASN A 97 -5.93 -29.45 -0.42
C ASN A 97 -6.76 -30.20 0.62
N ASN A 98 -7.10 -29.53 1.73
CA ASN A 98 -7.97 -30.10 2.76
C ASN A 98 -9.39 -30.35 2.24
N GLN A 99 -9.97 -29.39 1.50
CA GLN A 99 -11.27 -29.57 0.87
C GLN A 99 -11.25 -30.67 -0.18
N LEU A 100 -10.23 -30.70 -1.04
CA LEU A 100 -10.07 -31.72 -2.08
C LEU A 100 -9.96 -33.11 -1.45
N SER A 101 -9.16 -33.26 -0.40
CA SER A 101 -9.01 -34.53 0.33
C SER A 101 -10.32 -34.97 1.00
N LYS A 102 -11.08 -34.03 1.57
CA LYS A 102 -12.41 -34.32 2.14
C LYS A 102 -13.40 -34.78 1.06
N THR A 103 -13.45 -34.08 -0.08
CA THR A 103 -14.34 -34.44 -1.20
C THR A 103 -13.95 -35.78 -1.79
N LEU A 104 -12.66 -36.04 -2.03
CA LEU A 104 -12.17 -37.32 -2.55
C LEU A 104 -12.51 -38.48 -1.59
N ASN A 105 -12.26 -38.31 -0.30
CA ASN A 105 -12.61 -39.34 0.69
C ASN A 105 -14.13 -39.53 0.79
N GLY A 106 -14.92 -38.46 0.72
CA GLY A 106 -16.38 -38.52 0.66
C GLY A 106 -16.87 -39.34 -0.52
N SER A 107 -16.39 -39.04 -1.72
CA SER A 107 -16.74 -39.78 -2.94
C SER A 107 -16.24 -41.22 -2.94
N LEU A 108 -15.07 -41.51 -2.36
CA LEU A 108 -14.59 -42.90 -2.20
C LEU A 108 -15.44 -43.70 -1.22
N ILE A 109 -15.90 -43.08 -0.13
CA ILE A 109 -16.82 -43.71 0.82
C ILE A 109 -18.17 -43.95 0.15
N GLU A 110 -18.73 -42.97 -0.56
CA GLU A 110 -19.97 -43.14 -1.33
C GLU A 110 -19.83 -44.29 -2.34
N PHE A 111 -18.75 -44.33 -3.11
CA PHE A 111 -18.48 -45.40 -4.06
C PHE A 111 -18.38 -46.78 -3.38
N LYS A 112 -17.66 -46.86 -2.25
CA LYS A 112 -17.58 -48.10 -1.45
C LYS A 112 -18.94 -48.52 -0.90
N THR A 113 -19.77 -47.58 -0.46
CA THR A 113 -21.13 -47.88 0.02
C THR A 113 -22.04 -48.37 -1.10
N ILE A 114 -21.93 -47.83 -2.31
CA ILE A 114 -22.66 -48.32 -3.49
C ILE A 114 -22.26 -49.76 -3.80
N LEU A 115 -20.96 -50.04 -3.91
CA LEU A 115 -20.45 -51.39 -4.18
C LEU A 115 -20.82 -52.42 -3.10
N SER A 116 -20.73 -52.03 -1.83
CA SER A 116 -21.09 -52.92 -0.72
C SER A 116 -22.60 -53.13 -0.61
N ASN A 117 -23.43 -52.15 -0.97
CA ASN A 117 -24.88 -52.30 -1.03
C ASN A 117 -25.30 -53.17 -2.23
N GLU A 118 -24.60 -53.07 -3.36
CA GLU A 118 -24.80 -53.94 -4.52
C GLU A 118 -24.38 -55.40 -4.22
N SER A 119 -23.24 -55.58 -3.53
CA SER A 119 -22.80 -56.89 -3.03
C SER A 119 -23.73 -57.45 -1.94
N ALA A 120 -24.25 -56.61 -1.05
CA ALA A 120 -25.20 -57.02 -0.02
C ALA A 120 -26.56 -57.42 -0.62
N LYS A 121 -27.04 -56.73 -1.67
CA LYS A 121 -28.22 -57.16 -2.44
C LYS A 121 -27.98 -58.52 -3.09
N GLY A 122 -26.83 -58.74 -3.70
CA GLY A 122 -26.44 -60.05 -4.25
C GLY A 122 -26.43 -61.17 -3.18
N MET A 123 -25.90 -60.87 -1.99
CA MET A 123 -25.86 -61.81 -0.87
C MET A 123 -27.24 -62.07 -0.25
N GLN A 124 -28.14 -61.06 -0.22
CA GLN A 124 -29.53 -61.24 0.22
C GLN A 124 -30.35 -62.06 -0.78
N LEU A 125 -30.18 -61.81 -2.09
CA LEU A 125 -30.76 -62.64 -3.15
C LEU A 125 -30.25 -64.10 -3.07
N ALA A 126 -28.96 -64.30 -2.78
CA ALA A 126 -28.39 -65.63 -2.58
C ALA A 126 -28.95 -66.34 -1.33
N LYS A 127 -29.19 -65.63 -0.22
CA LYS A 127 -29.84 -66.21 0.97
C LYS A 127 -31.28 -66.63 0.69
N PHE A 128 -32.03 -65.82 -0.08
CA PHE A 128 -33.38 -66.18 -0.50
C PHE A 128 -33.41 -67.37 -1.45
N SER A 129 -32.49 -67.44 -2.42
CA SER A 129 -32.41 -68.59 -3.33
C SER A 129 -32.00 -69.88 -2.61
N MET A 130 -31.14 -69.79 -1.59
CA MET A 130 -30.74 -70.94 -0.78
C MET A 130 -31.89 -71.51 0.07
N ILE A 131 -32.79 -70.67 0.58
CA ILE A 131 -33.99 -71.13 1.29
C ILE A 131 -35.01 -71.72 0.31
N ALA A 132 -35.17 -71.10 -0.87
CA ALA A 132 -36.07 -71.60 -1.91
C ALA A 132 -35.69 -73.00 -2.42
N SER A 133 -34.40 -73.32 -2.53
CA SER A 133 -33.96 -74.65 -2.98
C SER A 133 -34.30 -75.76 -1.98
N ILE A 134 -34.28 -75.47 -0.67
CA ILE A 134 -34.68 -76.43 0.37
C ILE A 134 -36.18 -76.72 0.27
N PHE A 135 -37.01 -75.69 0.08
CA PHE A 135 -38.45 -75.87 -0.14
C PHE A 135 -38.76 -76.60 -1.46
N ALA A 136 -38.02 -76.32 -2.53
CA ALA A 136 -38.18 -77.02 -3.81
C ALA A 136 -37.82 -78.51 -3.70
N LEU A 137 -36.75 -78.84 -2.97
CA LEU A 137 -36.38 -80.23 -2.70
C LEU A 137 -37.44 -80.95 -1.85
N ALA A 138 -37.92 -80.33 -0.77
CA ALA A 138 -38.98 -80.90 0.06
C ALA A 138 -40.27 -81.13 -0.74
N SER A 139 -40.66 -80.17 -1.59
CA SER A 139 -41.79 -80.31 -2.50
C SER A 139 -41.59 -81.47 -3.49
N SER A 140 -40.40 -81.58 -4.09
CA SER A 140 -40.08 -82.69 -5.01
C SER A 140 -40.16 -84.06 -4.33
N VAL A 141 -39.75 -84.18 -3.06
CA VAL A 141 -39.82 -85.44 -2.31
C VAL A 141 -41.27 -85.81 -2.01
N ILE A 142 -42.11 -84.84 -1.62
CA ILE A 142 -43.53 -85.07 -1.35
C ILE A 142 -44.27 -85.49 -2.62
N VAL A 143 -44.00 -84.82 -3.76
CA VAL A 143 -44.61 -85.20 -5.05
C VAL A 143 -44.19 -86.61 -5.46
N ALA A 144 -42.91 -86.97 -5.33
CA ALA A 144 -42.44 -88.32 -5.65
C ALA A 144 -43.11 -89.40 -4.79
N LEU A 145 -43.35 -89.12 -3.50
CA LEU A 145 -43.98 -90.04 -2.56
C LEU A 145 -45.47 -90.22 -2.84
N VAL A 146 -46.17 -89.16 -3.24
CA VAL A 146 -47.59 -89.21 -3.65
C VAL A 146 -47.77 -89.93 -4.99
N THR A 147 -46.83 -89.82 -5.93
CA THR A 147 -46.92 -90.53 -7.22
C THR A 147 -46.60 -92.03 -7.14
N LEU A 148 -45.99 -92.49 -6.04
CA LEU A 148 -45.57 -93.88 -5.84
C LEU A 148 -46.55 -94.67 -4.96
N LEU A 149 -47.62 -94.04 -4.47
CA LEU A 149 -48.72 -94.63 -3.71
C LEU A 149 -49.93 -94.89 -4.62
#